data_AF-A0A0F8YYE9-F1
#
_entry.id   AF-A0A0F8YYE9-F1
#
_cell.length_a   1.000
_cell.length_b   1.000
_cell.length_c   1.000
_cell.angle_alpha   90.00
_cell.angle_beta   90.00
_cell.angle_gamma   90.00
#
_symmetry.space_group_name_H-M   'P 1'
#
loop_
_entity.id
_entity.type
_entity.pdbx_description
1 polymer ?
#
loop_
_entity_poly.entity_id
_entity_poly.type
_entity_poly.pdbx_seq_one_letter_code
_entity_poly.pdbx_strand_id
1 'polypeptide(L)'
;MVMQIIKHPGFADQKVMQTSLELLLKDRHNEFGDLADIIGIPKASPGWEFIILKFCLDYRDCFVAWSNKDKDLDQIMVHKSMTLIRQLAKGRNTMTDLAHWENLAYTLAEEYRSVYLRLG
;
A
#
# COMPACT_ATOMS: atom_id res chain seq x y z
N MET A 1 -16.90 -7.84 12.95
CA MET A 1 -15.78 -7.37 12.11
C MET A 1 -14.55 -8.15 12.54
N VAL A 2 -14.08 -9.11 11.74
CA VAL A 2 -12.88 -9.90 12.08
C VAL A 2 -11.67 -9.01 11.87
N MET A 3 -10.89 -8.82 12.93
CA MET A 3 -9.72 -7.96 12.97
C MET A 3 -8.63 -8.52 12.06
N GLN A 4 -8.43 -7.93 10.87
CA GLN A 4 -7.33 -8.33 9.99
C GLN A 4 -6.03 -7.73 10.51
N ILE A 5 -5.11 -8.60 10.95
CA ILE A 5 -3.82 -8.20 11.48
C ILE A 5 -2.91 -7.86 10.29
N ILE A 6 -2.64 -6.58 10.05
CA ILE A 6 -1.48 -6.21 9.26
C ILE A 6 -0.26 -6.41 10.16
N LYS A 7 0.57 -7.41 9.85
CA LYS A 7 1.95 -7.46 10.37
C LYS A 7 2.84 -6.78 9.33
N HIS A 8 3.16 -5.52 9.55
CA HIS A 8 4.12 -4.79 8.72
C HIS A 8 5.21 -4.19 9.63
N PRO A 9 6.50 -4.30 9.26
CA PRO A 9 7.58 -3.68 10.04
C PRO A 9 7.29 -2.20 10.33
N GLY A 10 7.48 -1.78 11.57
CA GLY A 10 7.21 -0.42 12.03
C GLY A 10 5.78 -0.14 12.52
N PHE A 11 4.88 -1.13 12.50
CA PHE A 11 3.50 -0.99 12.98
C PHE A 11 3.14 -2.07 13.99
N ALA A 12 3.42 -1.81 15.27
CA ALA A 12 3.27 -2.79 16.35
C ALA A 12 1.96 -2.61 17.14
N ASP A 13 1.51 -1.37 17.34
CA ASP A 13 0.25 -1.08 18.04
C ASP A 13 -0.94 -1.23 17.10
N GLN A 14 -1.70 -2.32 17.29
CA GLN A 14 -2.86 -2.64 16.49
C GLN A 14 -4.01 -1.62 16.60
N LYS A 15 -4.21 -1.03 17.78
CA LYS A 15 -5.28 -0.05 17.97
C LYS A 15 -4.94 1.24 17.23
N VAL A 16 -3.69 1.67 17.30
CA VAL A 16 -3.20 2.81 16.52
C VAL A 16 -3.29 2.51 15.03
N MET A 17 -2.96 1.29 14.59
CA MET A 17 -3.07 0.90 13.18
C MET A 17 -4.49 1.00 12.64
N GLN A 18 -5.45 0.46 13.38
CA GLN A 18 -6.88 0.50 13.03
C GLN A 18 -7.37 1.95 12.96
N THR A 19 -7.10 2.73 14.02
CA THR A 19 -7.53 4.13 14.12
C THR A 19 -6.91 4.97 13.00
N SER A 20 -5.64 4.72 12.64
CA SER A 20 -4.97 5.42 11.56
C SER A 20 -5.61 5.15 10.21
N LEU A 21 -6.01 3.90 9.96
CA LEU A 21 -6.70 3.54 8.71
C LEU A 21 -8.08 4.18 8.66
N GLU A 22 -8.84 4.11 9.76
CA GLU A 22 -10.17 4.75 9.85
C GLU A 22 -10.11 6.25 9.61
N LEU A 23 -9.07 6.94 10.12
CA LEU A 23 -8.87 8.36 9.87
C LEU A 23 -8.51 8.64 8.40
N LEU A 24 -7.58 7.87 7.83
CA LEU A 24 -7.17 8.04 6.44
C LEU A 24 -8.35 7.81 5.48
N LEU A 25 -9.17 6.79 5.74
CA LEU A 25 -10.33 6.46 4.92
C LEU A 25 -11.41 7.56 4.90
N LYS A 26 -11.43 8.50 5.85
CA LYS A 26 -12.38 9.63 5.77
C LYS A 26 -12.17 10.47 4.50
N ASP A 27 -10.92 10.62 4.09
CA ASP A 27 -10.54 11.47 2.96
C ASP A 27 -10.14 10.64 1.74
N ARG A 28 -9.67 9.40 1.92
CA ARG A 28 -9.04 8.58 0.87
C ARG A 28 -9.80 7.31 0.48
N HIS A 29 -11.04 7.14 0.93
CA HIS A 29 -11.79 5.91 0.65
C HIS A 29 -11.98 5.66 -0.86
N ASN A 30 -12.16 6.70 -1.66
CA ASN A 30 -12.33 6.57 -3.11
C ASN A 30 -11.04 6.05 -3.77
N GLU A 31 -9.90 6.60 -3.41
CA GLU A 31 -8.58 6.20 -3.93
C GLU A 31 -8.20 4.77 -3.53
N PHE A 32 -8.56 4.36 -2.31
CA PHE A 32 -8.49 2.96 -1.91
C PHE A 32 -9.36 2.08 -2.82
N GLY A 33 -10.59 2.53 -3.09
CA GLY A 33 -11.53 1.84 -3.95
C GLY A 33 -11.03 1.72 -5.40
N ASP A 34 -10.41 2.76 -5.92
CA ASP A 34 -9.78 2.76 -7.24
C ASP A 34 -8.66 1.72 -7.26
N LEU A 35 -7.71 1.77 -6.32
CA LEU A 35 -6.63 0.77 -6.23
C LEU A 35 -7.15 -0.66 -6.13
N ALA A 36 -8.23 -0.89 -5.38
CA ALA A 36 -8.87 -2.21 -5.30
C ALA A 36 -9.35 -2.70 -6.66
N ASP A 37 -9.96 -1.83 -7.46
CA ASP A 37 -10.40 -2.17 -8.81
C ASP A 37 -9.20 -2.45 -9.73
N ILE A 38 -8.13 -1.68 -9.59
CA ILE A 38 -6.90 -1.82 -10.40
C ILE A 38 -6.20 -3.15 -10.15
N ILE A 39 -5.98 -3.51 -8.87
CA ILE A 39 -5.22 -4.71 -8.52
C ILE A 39 -6.12 -5.95 -8.37
N GLY A 40 -7.44 -5.78 -8.50
CA GLY A 40 -8.43 -6.86 -8.54
C GLY A 40 -8.86 -7.40 -7.18
N ILE A 41 -8.92 -6.54 -6.15
CA ILE A 41 -9.46 -6.90 -4.83
C ILE A 41 -10.96 -6.59 -4.78
N PRO A 42 -11.84 -7.58 -4.50
CA PRO A 42 -13.26 -7.32 -4.37
C PRO A 42 -13.57 -6.43 -3.16
N LYS A 43 -14.17 -5.26 -3.38
CA LYS A 43 -14.59 -4.32 -2.31
C LYS A 43 -15.71 -4.86 -1.40
N ALA A 44 -16.37 -5.95 -1.81
CA ALA A 44 -17.32 -6.67 -0.97
C ALA A 44 -16.63 -7.60 0.06
N SER A 45 -15.34 -7.89 -0.12
CA SER A 45 -14.60 -8.74 0.81
C SER A 45 -14.36 -8.01 2.14
N PRO A 46 -14.65 -8.62 3.30
CA PRO A 46 -14.35 -8.01 4.59
C PRO A 46 -12.87 -7.65 4.73
N GLY A 47 -12.59 -6.40 5.08
CA GLY A 47 -11.23 -5.90 5.30
C GLY A 47 -10.43 -5.66 4.01
N TRP A 48 -11.09 -5.48 2.87
CA TRP A 48 -10.40 -5.14 1.62
C TRP A 48 -9.52 -3.89 1.75
N GLU A 49 -9.91 -2.92 2.58
CA GLU A 49 -9.13 -1.71 2.86
C GLU A 49 -7.78 -2.04 3.51
N PHE A 50 -7.74 -3.05 4.38
CA PHE A 50 -6.48 -3.52 4.98
C PHE A 50 -5.58 -4.18 3.95
N ILE A 51 -6.16 -4.91 2.99
CA ILE A 51 -5.41 -5.52 1.89
C ILE A 51 -4.78 -4.42 1.02
N ILE A 52 -5.54 -3.37 0.70
CA ILE A 52 -5.03 -2.22 -0.06
C ILE A 52 -3.97 -1.45 0.72
N LEU A 53 -4.18 -1.20 2.01
CA LEU A 53 -3.17 -0.54 2.85
C LEU A 53 -1.87 -1.34 2.88
N LYS A 54 -1.95 -2.66 3.08
CA LYS A 54 -0.76 -3.53 3.07
C LYS A 54 -0.05 -3.47 1.73
N PHE A 55 -0.79 -3.50 0.63
CA PHE A 55 -0.23 -3.34 -0.72
C PHE A 55 0.54 -2.02 -0.85
N CYS A 56 -0.05 -0.90 -0.39
CA CYS A 56 0.58 0.42 -0.43
C CYS A 56 1.88 0.46 0.39
N LEU A 57 1.85 -0.05 1.62
CA LEU A 57 3.03 -0.14 2.49
C LEU A 57 4.14 -1.02 1.88
N ASP A 58 3.75 -2.17 1.34
CA ASP A 58 4.66 -3.08 0.64
C ASP A 58 5.30 -2.41 -0.59
N TYR A 59 4.53 -1.63 -1.35
CA TYR A 59 5.02 -0.88 -2.50
C TYR A 59 6.01 0.22 -2.08
N ARG A 60 5.68 0.99 -1.05
CA ARG A 60 6.55 2.03 -0.49
C ARG A 60 7.89 1.46 -0.03
N ASP A 61 7.88 0.31 0.64
CA ASP A 61 9.11 -0.35 1.07
C ASP A 61 9.99 -0.74 -0.12
N CYS A 62 9.37 -1.27 -1.19
CA CYS A 62 10.10 -1.59 -2.42
C CYS A 62 10.65 -0.33 -3.09
N PHE A 63 9.83 0.74 -3.21
CA PHE A 63 10.24 2.01 -3.80
C PHE A 63 11.45 2.62 -3.08
N VAL A 64 11.43 2.64 -1.74
CA VAL A 64 12.56 3.15 -0.95
C VAL A 64 13.79 2.27 -1.10
N ALA A 65 13.62 0.95 -1.21
CA ALA A 65 14.73 0.04 -1.46
C ALA A 65 15.37 0.30 -2.84
N TRP A 66 14.59 0.48 -3.91
CA TRP A 66 15.12 0.78 -5.25
C TRP A 66 15.79 2.15 -5.35
N SER A 67 15.29 3.11 -4.58
CA SER A 67 15.81 4.48 -4.56
C SER A 67 17.18 4.57 -3.87
N ASN A 68 17.53 3.56 -3.07
CA ASN A 68 18.81 3.51 -2.37
C ASN A 68 19.90 2.91 -3.25
N LYS A 69 20.74 3.76 -3.83
CA LYS A 69 21.78 3.38 -4.80
C LYS A 69 22.93 2.54 -4.21
N ASP A 70 23.10 2.55 -2.90
CA ASP A 70 24.26 1.95 -2.22
C ASP A 70 23.96 0.56 -1.63
N LYS A 71 22.78 0.00 -1.93
CA LYS A 71 22.36 -1.29 -1.37
C LYS A 71 21.84 -2.23 -2.44
N ASP A 72 22.52 -3.36 -2.61
CA ASP A 72 21.99 -4.46 -3.41
C ASP A 72 20.65 -4.94 -2.82
N LEU A 73 19.65 -5.05 -3.68
CA LEU A 73 18.37 -5.62 -3.34
C LEU A 73 18.54 -7.13 -3.17
N ASP A 74 18.07 -7.68 -2.05
CA ASP A 74 17.96 -9.12 -1.93
C ASP A 74 16.93 -9.67 -2.93
N GLN A 75 17.05 -10.96 -3.27
CA GLN A 75 16.17 -11.60 -4.26
C GLN A 75 14.69 -11.55 -3.87
N ILE A 76 14.37 -11.61 -2.58
CA ILE A 76 12.99 -11.56 -2.09
C ILE A 76 12.39 -10.19 -2.40
N MET A 77 13.13 -9.11 -2.13
CA MET A 77 12.72 -7.74 -2.44
C MET A 77 12.54 -7.56 -3.95
N VAL A 78 13.45 -8.08 -4.78
CA VAL A 78 13.32 -8.04 -6.25
C VAL A 78 12.04 -8.75 -6.72
N HIS A 79 11.75 -9.95 -6.21
CA HIS A 79 10.53 -10.68 -6.58
C HIS A 79 9.25 -9.99 -6.10
N LYS A 80 9.24 -9.47 -4.87
CA LYS A 80 8.13 -8.68 -4.32
C LYS A 80 7.84 -7.46 -5.19
N SER A 81 8.91 -6.73 -5.51
CA SER A 81 8.90 -5.54 -6.37
C SER A 81 8.24 -5.79 -7.71
N MET A 82 8.72 -6.80 -8.44
CA MET A 82 8.15 -7.18 -9.74
C MET A 82 6.68 -7.58 -9.63
N THR A 83 6.29 -8.24 -8.53
CA THR A 83 4.90 -8.67 -8.33
C THR A 83 3.97 -7.47 -8.16
N LEU A 84 4.34 -6.50 -7.33
CA LEU A 84 3.55 -5.29 -7.09
C LEU A 84 3.41 -4.45 -8.36
N ILE A 85 4.51 -4.24 -9.09
CA ILE A 85 4.48 -3.50 -10.37
C ILE A 85 3.58 -4.22 -11.38
N ARG A 86 3.66 -5.54 -11.51
CA ARG A 86 2.80 -6.31 -12.42
C ARG A 86 1.31 -6.17 -12.08
N GLN A 87 0.98 -6.09 -10.80
CA GLN A 87 -0.41 -5.87 -10.36
C GLN A 87 -0.92 -4.48 -10.80
N LEU A 88 -0.11 -3.43 -10.65
CA LEU A 88 -0.46 -2.07 -11.10
C LEU A 88 -0.50 -1.94 -12.63
N ALA A 89 0.43 -2.61 -13.31
CA ALA A 89 0.56 -2.58 -14.77
C ALA A 89 -0.53 -3.39 -15.49
N LYS A 90 -1.25 -4.26 -14.78
CA LYS A 90 -2.27 -5.12 -15.38
C LYS A 90 -3.36 -4.26 -16.06
N GLY A 91 -3.51 -4.44 -17.37
CA GLY A 91 -4.49 -3.71 -18.18
C GLY A 91 -4.13 -2.25 -18.45
N ARG A 92 -2.87 -1.81 -18.19
CA ARG A 92 -2.39 -0.46 -18.51
C ARG A 92 -1.72 -0.44 -19.88
N ASN A 93 -1.96 0.63 -20.62
CA ASN A 93 -1.45 0.78 -21.99
C ASN A 93 -0.29 1.78 -22.06
N THR A 94 -0.10 2.62 -21.03
CA THR A 94 0.96 3.62 -21.01
C THR A 94 1.74 3.61 -19.69
N MET A 95 3.00 4.06 -19.76
CA MET A 95 3.82 4.28 -18.58
C MET A 95 3.27 5.41 -17.70
N THR A 96 2.55 6.38 -18.29
CA THR A 96 1.91 7.46 -17.53
C THR A 96 0.80 6.92 -16.65
N ASP A 97 -0.02 6.00 -17.17
CA ASP A 97 -1.08 5.35 -16.38
C ASP A 97 -0.47 4.51 -15.25
N LEU A 98 0.60 3.77 -15.52
CA LEU A 98 1.31 3.01 -14.49
C LEU A 98 1.86 3.93 -13.38
N ALA A 99 2.57 4.99 -13.77
CA ALA A 99 3.16 5.95 -12.84
C ALA A 99 2.09 6.62 -11.96
N HIS A 100 0.89 6.89 -12.48
CA HIS A 100 -0.21 7.40 -11.67
C HIS A 100 -0.55 6.47 -10.51
N TRP A 101 -0.73 5.18 -10.76
CA TRP A 101 -1.08 4.20 -9.72
C TRP A 101 0.07 3.93 -8.74
N GLU A 102 1.31 3.90 -9.24
CA GLU A 102 2.52 3.82 -8.42
C GLU A 102 2.62 5.00 -7.45
N ASN A 103 2.43 6.22 -7.94
CA ASN A 103 2.44 7.43 -7.13
C ASN A 103 1.29 7.44 -6.10
N LEU A 104 0.11 6.95 -6.48
CA LEU A 104 -1.02 6.87 -5.56
C LEU A 104 -0.74 5.88 -4.43
N ALA A 105 -0.25 4.67 -4.74
CA ALA A 105 0.10 3.66 -3.74
C ALA A 105 1.18 4.17 -2.77
N TYR A 106 2.21 4.84 -3.28
CA TYR A 106 3.23 5.47 -2.45
C TYR A 106 2.65 6.58 -1.55
N THR A 107 1.83 7.46 -2.10
CA THR A 107 1.22 8.58 -1.37
C THR A 107 0.36 8.08 -0.21
N LEU A 108 -0.53 7.11 -0.45
CA LEU A 108 -1.39 6.56 0.60
C LEU A 108 -0.58 5.87 1.71
N ALA A 109 0.53 5.23 1.38
CA ALA A 109 1.43 4.65 2.37
C ALA A 109 2.08 5.71 3.26
N GLU A 110 2.58 6.80 2.67
CA GLU A 110 3.20 7.90 3.43
C GLU A 110 2.16 8.67 4.27
N GLU A 111 0.96 8.91 3.74
CA GLU A 111 -0.14 9.51 4.50
C GLU A 111 -0.52 8.64 5.71
N TYR A 112 -0.69 7.33 5.51
CA TYR A 112 -0.95 6.40 6.60
C TYR A 112 0.15 6.44 7.65
N ARG A 113 1.43 6.38 7.24
CA ARG A 113 2.58 6.48 8.13
C ARG A 113 2.55 7.77 8.94
N SER A 114 2.22 8.89 8.31
CA SER A 114 2.11 10.19 8.99
C SER A 114 1.00 10.19 10.04
N VAL A 115 -0.18 9.64 9.73
CA VAL A 115 -1.28 9.50 10.68
C VAL A 115 -0.88 8.59 11.84
N TYR A 116 -0.26 7.45 11.56
CA TYR A 116 0.19 6.50 12.57
C TYR A 116 1.18 7.12 13.55
N LEU A 117 2.22 7.79 13.06
CA LEU A 117 3.23 8.47 13.87
C LEU A 117 2.67 9.62 14.71
N ARG A 118 1.55 10.24 14.31
CA ARG A 118 0.88 11.28 15.10
C ARG A 118 0.06 10.70 16.25
N LEU A 119 -0.39 9.46 16.12
CA LEU A 119 -1.21 8.77 17.12
C LEU A 119 -0.39 7.87 18.06
N GLY A 120 0.86 7.54 17.71
CA GLY A 120 1.79 6.71 18.48
C GLY A 120 3.22 7.17 18.38
#